data_AF-A0A2N3L2H7-F1
#
_entry.id   AF-A0A2N3L2H7-F1
#
_cell.length_a   1.000
_cell.length_b   1.000
_cell.length_c   1.000
_cell.angle_alpha   90.00
_cell.angle_beta   90.00
_cell.angle_gamma   90.00
#
_symmetry.space_group_name_H-M   'P 1'
#
loop_
_entity.id
_entity.type
_entity.pdbx_description
1 polymer ?
#
loop_
_entity_poly.entity_id
_entity_poly.type
_entity_poly.pdbx_seq_one_letter_code
_entity_poly.pdbx_strand_id
1 'polypeptide(L)'
;MKRRQIIHSRADAKRVIRQRILAGLFAALLGTGVSGCSTTMSDIAGTSLFTGAEWYLAFDVVSIINTDKTLVDHVVSLSTGQDCSTIRKIDGKSYCKKDPIPEPPLYCYRSLAAVSCYRTPDPYNTGAQTLDWPPTRSRSL
;
A
#
# COMPACT_ATOMS: atom_id res chain seq x y z
N MET A 1 43.57 -8.80 17.22
CA MET A 1 43.66 -7.33 17.35
C MET A 1 42.72 -6.53 16.43
N LYS A 2 42.36 -7.00 15.22
CA LYS A 2 41.52 -6.26 14.25
C LYS A 2 40.06 -5.98 14.68
N ARG A 3 39.48 -6.81 15.56
CA ARG A 3 38.10 -6.66 16.06
C ARG A 3 37.88 -5.45 16.99
N ARG A 4 38.88 -5.08 17.81
CA ARG A 4 38.77 -3.96 18.76
C ARG A 4 38.75 -2.59 18.07
N GLN A 5 39.51 -2.44 16.98
CA GLN A 5 39.55 -1.22 16.16
C GLN A 5 38.19 -0.92 15.49
N ILE A 6 37.49 -1.95 15.01
CA ILE A 6 36.16 -1.81 14.38
C ILE A 6 35.09 -1.39 15.40
N ILE A 7 35.18 -1.88 16.64
CA ILE A 7 34.23 -1.52 17.70
C ILE A 7 34.43 -0.06 18.15
N HIS A 8 35.68 0.40 18.30
CA HIS A 8 35.98 1.80 18.60
C HIS A 8 35.48 2.74 17.49
N SER A 9 35.78 2.42 16.22
CA SER A 9 35.30 3.19 15.06
C SER A 9 33.77 3.31 15.00
N ARG A 10 33.05 2.23 15.34
CA ARG A 10 31.57 2.25 15.38
C ARG A 10 31.02 3.01 16.59
N ALA A 11 31.68 2.96 17.73
CA ALA A 11 31.30 3.73 18.92
C ALA A 11 31.52 5.24 18.70
N ASP A 12 32.63 5.61 18.08
CA ASP A 12 32.96 6.99 17.71
C ASP A 12 32.01 7.52 16.64
N ALA A 13 31.69 6.72 15.61
CA ALA A 13 30.70 7.08 14.58
C ALA A 13 29.30 7.32 15.19
N LYS A 14 28.84 6.46 16.11
CA LYS A 14 27.56 6.62 16.79
C LYS A 14 27.55 7.86 17.70
N ARG A 15 28.67 8.18 18.36
CA ARG A 15 28.83 9.36 19.20
C ARG A 15 28.79 10.65 18.38
N VAL A 16 29.44 10.66 17.21
CA VAL A 16 29.41 11.77 16.25
C VAL A 16 28.01 12.00 15.67
N ILE A 17 27.30 10.93 15.27
CA ILE A 17 25.93 11.04 14.76
C ILE A 17 24.99 11.59 15.84
N ARG A 18 25.09 11.11 17.08
CA ARG A 18 24.26 11.59 18.20
C ARG A 18 24.57 13.04 18.57
N GLN A 19 25.84 13.46 18.53
CA GLN A 19 26.23 14.87 18.72
C GLN A 19 25.73 15.76 17.58
N ARG A 20 25.72 15.28 16.33
CA ARG A 20 25.19 16.01 15.18
C ARG A 20 23.68 16.23 15.27
N ILE A 21 22.93 15.21 15.71
CA ILE A 21 21.47 15.32 15.93
C ILE A 21 21.16 16.29 17.08
N LEU A 22 21.91 16.21 18.19
CA LEU A 22 21.72 17.13 19.33
C LEU A 22 22.13 18.57 19.00
N ALA A 23 23.20 18.78 18.22
CA ALA A 23 23.60 20.10 17.76
C ALA A 23 22.59 20.70 16.75
N GLY A 24 21.99 19.87 15.89
CA GLY A 24 20.91 20.29 14.99
C GLY A 24 19.65 20.73 15.76
N LEU A 25 19.29 20.01 16.83
CA LEU A 25 18.19 20.40 17.73
C LEU A 25 18.50 21.69 18.50
N PHE A 26 19.76 21.92 18.91
CA PHE A 26 20.16 23.16 19.59
C PHE A 26 20.20 24.36 18.65
N ALA A 27 20.61 24.17 17.38
CA ALA A 27 20.58 25.21 16.36
C ALA A 27 19.14 25.62 15.98
N ALA A 28 18.18 24.70 16.07
CA ALA A 28 16.76 25.01 15.87
C ALA A 28 16.15 25.82 17.03
N LEU A 29 16.67 25.67 18.26
CA LEU A 29 16.15 26.35 19.45
C LEU A 29 16.75 27.73 19.71
N LEU A 30 17.94 28.02 19.17
CA LEU A 30 18.63 29.32 19.35
C LEU A 30 18.75 30.15 18.06
N GLY A 31 18.17 29.67 16.96
CA GLY A 31 18.25 30.29 15.63
C GLY A 31 17.32 31.49 15.37
N THR A 32 16.83 32.19 16.40
CA THR A 32 16.21 33.52 16.22
C THR A 32 17.26 34.60 16.49
N GLY A 33 18.13 34.85 15.51
CA GLY A 33 19.23 35.80 15.64
C GLY A 33 19.69 36.34 14.28
N VAL A 34 18.88 37.24 13.73
CA VAL A 34 19.18 38.28 12.70
C VAL A 34 20.55 38.23 12.00
N SER A 35 20.54 37.84 10.72
CA SER A 35 21.10 38.67 9.63
C SER A 35 20.78 38.09 8.24
N GLY A 36 19.97 38.82 7.46
CA GLY A 36 20.37 39.18 6.09
C GLY A 36 19.68 38.58 4.88
N CYS A 37 18.92 37.49 4.97
CA CYS A 37 17.99 37.06 3.90
C CYS A 37 16.88 36.24 4.52
N SER A 38 15.64 36.65 4.30
CA SER A 38 14.44 35.91 4.71
C SER A 38 14.30 34.65 3.86
N THR A 39 15.20 33.67 4.01
CA THR A 39 14.98 32.33 3.46
C THR A 39 13.94 31.65 4.33
N THR A 40 12.68 31.81 3.94
CA THR A 40 11.59 31.02 4.48
C THR A 40 11.77 29.56 4.04
N MET A 41 11.14 28.61 4.74
CA MET A 41 11.14 27.19 4.32
C MET A 41 10.67 27.03 2.86
N SER A 42 9.85 27.98 2.38
CA SER A 42 9.39 28.12 1.01
C SER A 42 10.48 28.46 -0.02
N ASP A 43 11.56 29.15 0.38
CA ASP A 43 12.67 29.46 -0.51
C ASP A 43 13.61 28.26 -0.70
N ILE A 44 13.76 27.43 0.34
CA ILE A 44 14.55 26.19 0.31
C ILE A 44 13.80 25.09 -0.44
N ALA A 45 12.49 25.00 -0.23
CA ALA A 45 11.64 24.04 -0.91
C ALA A 45 11.23 24.51 -2.33
N GLY A 46 11.62 25.72 -2.74
CA GLY A 46 11.22 26.30 -4.03
C GLY A 46 9.71 26.51 -4.16
N THR A 47 8.96 26.51 -3.06
CA THR A 47 7.50 26.64 -3.04
C THR A 47 7.04 28.09 -3.11
N SER A 48 7.94 29.08 -3.09
CA SER A 48 7.60 30.48 -3.34
C SER A 48 7.05 30.74 -4.76
N LEU A 49 7.26 29.80 -5.69
CA LEU A 49 6.74 29.86 -7.05
C LEU A 49 5.36 29.23 -7.22
N PHE A 50 4.92 28.43 -6.25
CA PHE A 50 3.68 27.64 -6.34
C PHE A 50 2.97 27.65 -4.98
N THR A 51 1.80 28.26 -4.94
CA THR A 51 0.80 28.15 -3.88
C THR A 51 0.50 26.69 -3.51
N GLY A 52 -0.05 26.49 -2.31
CA GLY A 52 -0.44 25.15 -1.86
C GLY A 52 -1.44 24.44 -2.79
N ALA A 53 -2.24 25.19 -3.56
CA ALA A 53 -3.15 24.63 -4.54
C ALA A 53 -2.42 24.01 -5.73
N GLU A 54 -1.35 24.63 -6.24
CA GLU A 54 -0.56 24.08 -7.35
C GLU A 54 0.16 22.80 -6.94
N TRP A 55 0.72 22.75 -5.73
CA TRP A 55 1.29 21.53 -5.18
C TRP A 55 0.27 20.42 -4.99
N TYR A 56 -0.92 20.76 -4.47
CA TYR A 56 -2.01 19.81 -4.33
C TYR A 56 -2.35 19.18 -5.69
N LEU A 57 -2.57 20.00 -6.72
CA LEU A 57 -2.88 19.52 -8.07
C LEU A 57 -1.75 18.65 -8.65
N ALA A 58 -0.49 19.06 -8.47
CA ALA A 58 0.65 18.28 -8.94
C ALA A 58 0.70 16.89 -8.31
N PHE A 59 0.53 16.80 -6.98
CA PHE A 59 0.49 15.51 -6.29
C PHE A 59 -0.73 14.69 -6.65
N ASP A 60 -1.87 15.32 -6.86
CA ASP A 60 -3.10 14.63 -7.25
C ASP A 60 -2.95 13.96 -8.63
N VAL A 61 -2.38 14.68 -9.60
CA VAL A 61 -2.07 14.16 -10.93
C VAL A 61 -1.09 12.98 -10.87
N VAL A 62 -0.01 13.14 -10.10
CA VAL A 62 0.99 12.06 -9.92
C VAL A 62 0.36 10.83 -9.28
N SER A 63 -0.51 11.03 -8.29
CA SER A 63 -1.23 9.93 -7.62
C SER A 63 -2.18 9.22 -8.58
N ILE A 64 -2.93 9.97 -9.39
CA ILE A 64 -3.83 9.40 -10.41
C ILE A 64 -3.05 8.54 -11.40
N ILE A 65 -1.93 9.04 -11.96
CA ILE A 65 -1.16 8.28 -12.96
C ILE A 65 -0.62 6.96 -12.39
N ASN A 66 -0.21 6.94 -11.12
CA ASN A 66 0.41 5.76 -10.52
C ASN A 66 -0.60 4.77 -9.91
N THR A 67 -1.77 5.25 -9.47
CA THR A 67 -2.68 4.45 -8.63
C THR A 67 -4.15 4.54 -9.02
N ASP A 68 -4.49 5.32 -10.05
CA ASP A 68 -5.86 5.69 -10.43
C ASP A 68 -6.67 6.31 -9.28
N LYS A 69 -6.00 6.96 -8.32
CA LYS A 69 -6.61 7.58 -7.13
C LYS A 69 -6.11 8.99 -6.93
N THR A 70 -7.02 9.88 -6.56
CA THR A 70 -6.66 11.19 -5.99
C THR A 70 -6.10 11.05 -4.57
N LEU A 71 -5.45 12.08 -4.05
CA LEU A 71 -5.02 12.15 -2.66
C LEU A 71 -6.20 11.97 -1.70
N VAL A 72 -7.35 12.55 -2.04
CA VAL A 72 -8.59 12.40 -1.25
C VAL A 72 -9.11 10.98 -1.32
N ASP A 73 -9.08 10.34 -2.49
CA ASP A 73 -9.48 8.93 -2.65
C ASP A 73 -8.64 7.99 -1.76
N HIS A 74 -7.35 8.26 -1.58
CA HIS A 74 -6.50 7.52 -0.64
C HIS A 74 -6.96 7.68 0.80
N VAL A 75 -7.27 8.91 1.24
CA VAL A 75 -7.78 9.17 2.59
C VAL A 75 -9.13 8.47 2.79
N VAL A 76 -10.04 8.58 1.82
CA VAL A 76 -11.35 7.93 1.88
C VAL A 76 -11.20 6.41 1.93
N SER A 77 -10.33 5.84 1.10
CA SER A 77 -10.08 4.40 1.08
C SER A 77 -9.53 3.89 2.41
N LEU A 78 -8.61 4.64 3.02
CA LEU A 78 -8.07 4.33 4.35
C LEU A 78 -9.15 4.40 5.43
N SER A 79 -10.02 5.41 5.38
CA SER A 79 -11.08 5.60 6.39
C SER A 79 -12.22 4.59 6.29
N THR A 80 -12.59 4.19 5.07
CA THR A 80 -13.70 3.26 4.80
C THR A 80 -13.26 1.80 4.78
N GLY A 81 -11.96 1.54 4.63
CA GLY A 81 -11.42 0.20 4.40
C GLY A 81 -11.77 -0.38 3.03
N GLN A 82 -12.37 0.42 2.14
CA GLN A 82 -12.75 0.02 0.79
C GLN A 82 -11.86 0.69 -0.24
N ASP A 83 -11.65 0.03 -1.38
CA ASP A 83 -10.88 0.60 -2.49
C ASP A 83 -11.75 1.61 -3.26
N CYS A 84 -11.67 2.90 -2.91
CA CYS A 84 -12.44 3.97 -3.50
C CYS A 84 -11.59 4.83 -4.45
N SER A 85 -12.18 5.24 -5.58
CA SER A 85 -11.49 6.07 -6.59
C SER A 85 -12.47 6.92 -7.39
N THR A 86 -12.12 8.19 -7.56
CA THR A 86 -12.84 9.14 -8.40
C THR A 86 -12.71 8.77 -9.88
N ILE A 87 -11.54 8.27 -10.31
CA ILE A 87 -11.32 7.81 -11.70
C ILE A 87 -12.28 6.67 -12.06
N ARG A 88 -12.51 5.72 -11.15
CA ARG A 88 -13.52 4.66 -11.35
C ARG A 88 -14.92 5.24 -11.57
N LYS A 89 -15.25 6.32 -10.85
CA LYS A 89 -16.57 6.95 -10.98
C LYS A 89 -16.72 7.65 -12.33
N ILE A 90 -15.65 8.26 -12.84
CA ILE A 90 -15.58 8.85 -14.18
C ILE A 90 -15.75 7.78 -15.27
N ASP A 91 -15.16 6.59 -15.08
CA ASP A 91 -15.36 5.41 -15.94
C ASP A 91 -16.79 4.83 -15.90
N GLY A 92 -17.72 5.42 -15.15
CA GLY A 92 -19.07 4.92 -14.98
C GLY A 92 -19.20 3.75 -13.99
N LYS A 93 -18.14 3.40 -13.26
CA LYS A 93 -18.16 2.36 -12.22
C LYS A 93 -18.63 2.93 -10.88
N SER A 94 -18.86 2.06 -9.90
CA SER A 94 -19.06 2.51 -8.52
C SER A 94 -17.78 3.14 -7.97
N TYR A 95 -17.94 4.22 -7.19
CA TYR A 95 -16.84 4.96 -6.57
C TYR A 95 -15.97 4.05 -5.71
N CYS A 96 -16.56 3.36 -4.75
CA CYS A 96 -15.90 2.28 -4.03
C CYS A 96 -16.08 0.95 -4.76
N LYS A 97 -15.00 0.17 -4.83
CA LYS A 97 -15.00 -1.19 -5.35
C LYS A 97 -15.89 -2.06 -4.47
N LYS A 98 -16.78 -2.81 -5.10
CA LYS A 98 -17.56 -3.84 -4.41
C LYS A 98 -16.69 -5.10 -4.33
N ASP A 99 -16.64 -5.70 -3.15
CA ASP A 99 -16.01 -7.00 -3.00
C ASP A 99 -16.76 -8.04 -3.85
N PRO A 100 -16.05 -8.96 -4.51
CA PRO A 100 -16.69 -10.06 -5.19
C PRO A 100 -17.49 -10.85 -4.16
N ILE A 101 -18.78 -11.03 -4.42
CA ILE A 101 -19.60 -11.95 -3.61
C ILE A 101 -18.94 -13.33 -3.79
N PRO A 102 -18.48 -13.98 -2.72
CA PRO A 102 -17.88 -15.30 -2.86
C PRO A 102 -18.90 -16.23 -3.49
N GLU A 103 -18.55 -16.80 -4.64
CA GLU A 103 -19.40 -17.81 -5.26
C GLU A 103 -19.52 -18.99 -4.29
N PRO A 104 -20.74 -19.54 -4.10
CA PRO A 104 -20.92 -20.68 -3.21
C PRO A 104 -20.06 -21.85 -3.72
N PRO A 105 -19.38 -22.58 -2.82
CA PRO A 105 -18.54 -23.71 -3.24
C PRO A 105 -19.40 -24.73 -3.99
N LEU A 106 -18.94 -25.12 -5.18
CA LEU A 106 -19.58 -26.17 -5.98
C LEU A 106 -19.01 -27.52 -5.58
N TYR A 107 -19.91 -28.47 -5.28
CA TYR A 107 -19.58 -29.86 -5.03
C TYR A 107 -19.72 -30.63 -6.33
N CYS A 108 -18.60 -30.94 -6.98
CA CYS A 108 -18.57 -31.70 -8.23
C CYS A 108 -18.30 -33.17 -7.97
N TYR A 109 -19.16 -34.04 -8.47
CA TYR A 109 -19.04 -35.49 -8.36
C TYR A 109 -18.82 -36.12 -9.73
N ARG A 110 -17.94 -37.13 -9.77
CA ARG A 110 -17.68 -37.90 -11.00
C ARG A 110 -18.73 -39.00 -11.17
N SER A 111 -19.53 -38.93 -12.22
CA SER A 111 -20.38 -40.04 -12.65
C SER A 111 -19.72 -40.83 -13.81
N LEU A 112 -20.34 -41.93 -14.23
CA LEU A 112 -19.85 -42.77 -15.32
C LEU A 112 -19.82 -42.07 -16.68
N ALA A 113 -20.74 -41.12 -16.90
CA ALA A 113 -20.91 -40.46 -18.20
C ALA A 113 -20.49 -38.98 -18.20
N ALA A 114 -20.55 -38.30 -17.05
CA ALA A 114 -20.26 -36.87 -16.95
C ALA A 114 -19.86 -36.45 -15.52
N VAL A 115 -19.36 -35.22 -15.38
CA VAL A 115 -19.21 -34.58 -14.07
C VAL A 115 -20.44 -33.73 -13.81
N SER A 116 -21.09 -33.95 -12.66
CA SER A 116 -22.25 -33.16 -12.21
C SER A 116 -21.87 -32.35 -10.99
N CYS A 117 -22.10 -31.03 -11.04
CA CYS A 117 -21.79 -30.10 -9.96
C CYS A 117 -23.07 -29.56 -9.32
N TYR A 118 -23.11 -29.59 -7.98
CA TYR A 118 -24.25 -29.14 -7.18
C TYR A 118 -23.83 -28.05 -6.19
N ARG A 119 -24.78 -27.23 -5.76
CA ARG A 119 -24.55 -26.18 -4.74
C ARG A 119 -24.57 -26.70 -3.31
N THR A 120 -25.12 -27.89 -3.10
CA THR A 120 -25.24 -28.54 -1.80
C THR A 120 -24.50 -29.88 -1.82
N PRO A 121 -23.88 -30.28 -0.71
CA PRO A 121 -23.23 -31.59 -0.60
C PRO A 121 -24.27 -32.71 -0.68
N ASP A 122 -23.80 -33.92 -1.05
CA ASP A 122 -24.63 -35.13 -1.10
C ASP A 122 -25.33 -35.39 0.27
N PRO A 123 -26.67 -35.29 0.35
CA PRO A 123 -27.40 -35.47 1.60
C PRO A 123 -27.39 -36.92 2.10
N TYR A 124 -27.08 -37.90 1.24
CA TYR A 124 -27.14 -39.32 1.55
C TYR A 124 -25.77 -39.96 1.78
N ASN A 125 -24.68 -39.18 1.66
CA ASN A 125 -23.30 -39.66 1.82
C ASN A 125 -23.05 -40.99 1.09
N THR A 126 -23.42 -41.03 -0.19
CA THR A 126 -23.41 -42.24 -1.03
C THR A 126 -22.00 -42.76 -1.37
N GLY A 127 -20.96 -42.14 -0.80
CA GLY A 127 -19.55 -42.45 -1.11
C GLY A 127 -19.08 -41.89 -2.46
N ALA A 128 -19.85 -41.01 -3.10
CA ALA A 128 -19.46 -40.36 -4.34
C ALA A 128 -18.19 -39.51 -4.13
N GLN A 129 -17.15 -39.76 -4.93
CA GLN A 129 -15.87 -39.06 -4.84
C GLN A 129 -16.02 -37.61 -5.31
N THR A 130 -15.75 -36.65 -4.42
CA THR A 130 -15.68 -35.23 -4.75
C THR A 130 -14.41 -34.95 -5.55
N LEU A 131 -14.54 -34.13 -6.58
CA LEU A 131 -13.39 -33.61 -7.33
C LEU A 131 -12.90 -32.33 -6.64
N ASP A 132 -11.68 -32.35 -6.10
CA ASP A 132 -11.00 -31.13 -5.65
C ASP A 132 -10.55 -30.31 -6.88
N TRP A 133 -10.88 -29.03 -6.89
CA TRP A 133 -10.41 -28.05 -7.88
C TRP A 133 -9.36 -27.14 -7.22
N PRO A 134 -8.17 -26.87 -7.81
CA PRO A 134 -7.75 -27.15 -9.18
C PRO A 134 -7.28 -28.60 -9.38
N PRO A 135 -7.44 -29.17 -10.60
CA PRO A 135 -7.10 -30.56 -10.85
C PRO A 135 -5.58 -30.73 -10.76
N THR A 136 -5.11 -31.44 -9.73
CA THR A 136 -3.75 -31.98 -9.74
C THR A 136 -3.68 -33.03 -10.84
N ARG A 137 -3.04 -32.67 -11.95
CA ARG A 137 -2.82 -33.54 -13.12
C ARG A 137 -1.82 -34.64 -12.75
N SER A 138 -2.23 -35.63 -11.96
CA SER A 138 -1.36 -36.76 -11.63
C SER A 138 -2.14 -38.01 -11.22
N ARG A 139 -3.00 -38.51 -12.10
CA ARG A 139 -3.32 -39.95 -12.15
C ARG A 139 -3.98 -40.32 -13.48
N SER A 140 -3.17 -40.36 -14.53
CA SER A 140 -3.41 -41.30 -15.63
C SER A 140 -2.96 -42.67 -15.14
N LEU A 141 -3.91 -43.56 -14.90
CA LEU A 141 -3.68 -45.02 -14.88
C LEU A 141 -3.44 -45.51 -16.31
#